data_AF-Q9CCS8-F1
#
_entry.id   AF-Q9CCS8-F1
#
_cell.length_a   1.000
_cell.length_b   1.000
_cell.length_c   1.000
_cell.angle_alpha   90.00
_cell.angle_beta   90.00
_cell.angle_gamma   90.00
#
_symmetry.space_group_name_H-M   'P 1'
#
loop_
_entity.id
_entity.type
_entity.pdbx_description
1 polymer ?
#
loop_
_entity_poly.entity_id
_entity_poly.type
_entity_poly.pdbx_seq_one_letter_code
_entity_poly.pdbx_strand_id
1 'polypeptide(L)'
;MGDSYLARHRLAPEAAGLGRHQMSSGDRDGRRLAKSGYRCRRFADKIVFGLLVVVVVLATFVGLRLWHTLFGSADGYTDYAGAGKHDIMIQIHAGDSTTVIGETLRNQGVVASVRAFVDASHGNAAISSIQPGFYRMRTEIPAAAAAARLADPENRVGKLVIPEGRQLDDATDMTTGKVNPGIFSLISRATCVDLDGNRHCVSLNDLRAATRRTSLAKLSVPAWATESVIELGNDHRRIEGLIAPGTFNVDPSASADSIMANLISTSAVGYTDSGLVDTARSLGLSPYAILVVASLVQQEASPQDFPKVARVIYNRLYEHRTLEFDSTVNYPLDRREVATSDADRGLWTPWNTYVSPGLPATAICSPGIDALYAAEHPEPGDWLYFVTVDTQGTTLFTRDYQQHLTNIELAKHNGVLDSVR
;
A
#
# COMPACT_ATOMS: atom_id res chain seq x y z
N MET A 1 16.00 -9.42 -50.44
CA MET A 1 17.43 -9.77 -50.38
C MET A 1 17.68 -10.28 -48.98
N GLY A 2 18.22 -11.49 -48.80
CA GLY A 2 18.11 -12.26 -47.56
C GLY A 2 16.67 -12.78 -47.40
N ASP A 3 16.36 -14.07 -47.30
CA ASP A 3 16.95 -15.24 -46.61
C ASP A 3 16.80 -15.25 -45.10
N SER A 4 16.49 -16.35 -44.41
CA SER A 4 15.90 -17.69 -44.72
C SER A 4 16.42 -18.60 -43.60
N TYR A 5 15.61 -18.99 -42.60
CA TYR A 5 16.05 -19.97 -41.60
C TYR A 5 14.97 -21.00 -41.21
N LEU A 6 15.05 -22.13 -41.93
CA LEU A 6 14.82 -23.53 -41.53
C LEU A 6 13.58 -23.95 -40.71
N ALA A 7 12.91 -24.99 -41.22
CA ALA A 7 11.88 -25.80 -40.55
C ALA A 7 12.29 -27.29 -40.49
N ARG A 8 11.55 -28.10 -39.69
CA ARG A 8 11.46 -29.60 -39.58
C ARG A 8 10.66 -29.90 -38.29
N HIS A 9 9.83 -30.94 -38.06
CA HIS A 9 9.31 -32.16 -38.74
C HIS A 9 7.86 -32.39 -38.15
N ARG A 10 6.81 -33.05 -38.70
CA ARG A 10 6.53 -34.09 -39.73
C ARG A 10 7.01 -35.52 -39.36
N LEU A 11 6.15 -36.53 -39.12
CA LEU A 11 4.86 -36.91 -39.75
C LEU A 11 3.90 -37.78 -38.86
N ALA A 12 2.66 -37.95 -39.35
CA ALA A 12 1.75 -39.12 -39.23
C ALA A 12 1.37 -39.56 -40.70
N PRO A 13 0.62 -40.65 -41.05
CA PRO A 13 -0.47 -41.32 -40.32
C PRO A 13 -0.62 -42.87 -40.59
N GLU A 14 -1.87 -43.38 -40.49
CA GLU A 14 -2.50 -44.53 -41.19
C GLU A 14 -2.22 -46.02 -40.83
N ALA A 15 -3.20 -46.59 -40.09
CA ALA A 15 -4.16 -47.63 -40.53
C ALA A 15 -3.79 -49.11 -40.84
N ALA A 16 -4.69 -49.98 -40.35
CA ALA A 16 -5.07 -51.34 -40.82
C ALA A 16 -4.11 -52.54 -40.60
N GLY A 17 -4.72 -53.72 -40.36
CA GLY A 17 -4.04 -55.03 -40.36
C GLY A 17 -4.52 -56.00 -39.26
N LEU A 18 -5.21 -57.09 -39.64
CA LEU A 18 -5.51 -58.24 -38.76
C LEU A 18 -4.58 -59.42 -39.10
N GLY A 19 -4.00 -60.09 -38.09
CA GLY A 19 -3.12 -61.26 -38.26
C GLY A 19 -3.15 -62.19 -37.04
N ARG A 20 -2.87 -63.49 -37.21
CA ARG A 20 -3.26 -64.53 -36.24
C ARG A 20 -2.36 -65.78 -36.24
N HIS A 21 -1.54 -65.96 -35.19
CA HIS A 21 -0.92 -67.23 -34.76
C HIS A 21 -0.84 -67.20 -33.21
N GLN A 22 -1.11 -68.19 -32.36
CA GLN A 22 -1.33 -69.66 -32.41
C GLN A 22 -0.11 -70.52 -31.99
N MET A 23 -0.36 -71.47 -31.05
CA MET A 23 0.53 -72.50 -30.46
C MET A 23 1.51 -71.97 -29.37
N SER A 24 1.89 -72.72 -28.32
CA SER A 24 1.62 -74.14 -27.98
C SER A 24 1.59 -74.43 -26.47
N SER A 25 0.94 -75.54 -26.08
CA SER A 25 1.10 -76.45 -24.90
C SER A 25 1.67 -75.96 -23.55
N GLY A 26 1.16 -76.36 -22.37
CA GLY A 26 0.05 -77.28 -22.04
C GLY A 26 0.07 -77.72 -20.55
N ASP A 27 -0.77 -78.71 -20.17
CA ASP A 27 -0.87 -79.39 -18.84
C ASP A 27 -1.38 -78.51 -17.64
N ARG A 28 -2.30 -78.92 -16.73
CA ARG A 28 -3.08 -80.17 -16.47
C ARG A 28 -4.56 -79.91 -16.06
N ASP A 29 -5.30 -81.00 -15.87
CA ASP A 29 -6.77 -81.14 -15.84
C ASP A 29 -7.55 -80.83 -14.54
N GLY A 30 -8.84 -80.48 -14.72
CA GLY A 30 -9.96 -80.89 -13.85
C GLY A 30 -10.49 -79.90 -12.79
N ARG A 31 -11.80 -79.79 -12.51
CA ARG A 31 -13.02 -80.41 -13.10
C ARG A 31 -14.25 -79.47 -12.93
N ARG A 32 -15.14 -79.46 -13.95
CA ARG A 32 -16.63 -79.57 -13.94
C ARG A 32 -17.43 -79.13 -12.68
N LEU A 33 -18.63 -78.49 -12.73
CA LEU A 33 -19.58 -78.20 -13.82
C LEU A 33 -20.74 -77.25 -13.34
N ALA A 34 -21.34 -76.45 -14.25
CA ALA A 34 -22.75 -75.96 -14.25
C ALA A 34 -23.26 -75.02 -13.11
N LYS A 35 -24.29 -74.15 -13.27
CA LYS A 35 -25.05 -73.64 -14.44
C LYS A 35 -25.67 -72.24 -14.15
N SER A 36 -26.20 -71.58 -15.18
CA SER A 36 -26.72 -70.20 -15.22
C SER A 36 -28.03 -69.92 -14.42
N GLY A 37 -28.23 -68.66 -13.99
CA GLY A 37 -29.52 -68.17 -13.48
C GLY A 37 -29.65 -66.63 -13.39
N TYR A 38 -30.66 -66.06 -14.07
CA TYR A 38 -31.29 -64.74 -13.93
C TYR A 38 -30.48 -63.41 -13.92
N ARG A 39 -30.72 -62.59 -14.96
CA ARG A 39 -30.47 -61.13 -14.97
C ARG A 39 -31.59 -60.41 -14.20
N CYS A 40 -31.29 -59.75 -13.07
CA CYS A 40 -32.09 -58.62 -12.58
C CYS A 40 -31.40 -57.68 -11.56
N ARG A 41 -30.28 -58.07 -10.95
CA ARG A 41 -29.72 -57.42 -9.74
C ARG A 41 -28.98 -56.08 -9.95
N ARG A 42 -28.54 -55.77 -11.18
CA ARG A 42 -27.61 -54.66 -11.50
C ARG A 42 -28.04 -53.24 -11.11
N PHE A 43 -29.29 -53.00 -10.73
CA PHE A 43 -29.72 -51.71 -10.15
C PHE A 43 -29.63 -51.69 -8.63
N ALA A 44 -29.96 -52.80 -7.96
CA ALA A 44 -29.77 -52.96 -6.52
C ALA A 44 -28.28 -52.91 -6.15
N ASP A 45 -27.42 -53.55 -6.95
CA ASP A 45 -25.96 -53.56 -6.74
C ASP A 45 -25.38 -52.13 -6.73
N LYS A 46 -25.94 -51.21 -7.53
CA LYS A 46 -25.54 -49.78 -7.53
C LYS A 46 -26.01 -49.01 -6.30
N ILE A 47 -27.23 -49.28 -5.81
CA ILE A 47 -27.77 -48.63 -4.61
C ILE A 47 -26.99 -49.11 -3.37
N VAL A 48 -26.68 -50.40 -3.28
CA VAL A 48 -25.83 -50.97 -2.23
C VAL A 48 -24.42 -50.36 -2.28
N PHE A 49 -23.82 -50.23 -3.46
CA PHE A 49 -22.50 -49.58 -3.59
C PHE A 49 -22.54 -48.09 -3.19
N GLY A 50 -23.58 -47.35 -3.59
CA GLY A 50 -23.78 -45.95 -3.20
C GLY A 50 -23.93 -45.77 -1.69
N LEU A 51 -24.75 -46.59 -1.05
CA LEU A 51 -24.89 -46.61 0.42
C LEU A 51 -23.59 -47.00 1.12
N LEU A 52 -22.85 -47.97 0.59
CA LEU A 52 -21.56 -48.39 1.16
C LEU A 52 -20.51 -47.27 1.03
N VAL A 53 -20.47 -46.53 -0.09
CA VAL A 53 -19.63 -45.33 -0.23
C VAL A 53 -20.04 -44.24 0.76
N VAL A 54 -21.34 -43.96 0.95
CA VAL A 54 -21.81 -42.97 1.95
C VAL A 54 -21.44 -43.40 3.38
N VAL A 55 -21.60 -44.69 3.72
CA VAL A 55 -21.20 -45.24 5.02
C VAL A 55 -19.68 -45.20 5.19
N VAL A 56 -18.88 -45.47 4.16
CA VAL A 56 -17.42 -45.32 4.22
C VAL A 56 -17.01 -43.86 4.38
N VAL A 57 -17.61 -42.92 3.65
CA VAL A 57 -17.32 -41.47 3.78
C VAL A 57 -17.69 -40.97 5.18
N LEU A 58 -18.85 -41.37 5.72
CA LEU A 58 -19.23 -41.07 7.10
C LEU A 58 -18.29 -41.74 8.12
N ALA A 59 -17.92 -43.00 7.92
CA ALA A 59 -17.01 -43.72 8.80
C ALA A 59 -15.57 -43.16 8.74
N THR A 60 -15.11 -42.64 7.60
CA THR A 60 -13.83 -41.93 7.51
C THR A 60 -13.91 -40.53 8.09
N PHE A 61 -15.03 -39.81 7.95
CA PHE A 61 -15.19 -38.47 8.54
C PHE A 61 -15.31 -38.54 10.07
N VAL A 62 -16.17 -39.43 10.58
CA VAL A 62 -16.30 -39.75 12.01
C VAL A 62 -15.03 -40.41 12.53
N GLY A 63 -14.39 -41.27 11.74
CA GLY A 63 -13.11 -41.91 12.08
C GLY A 63 -11.96 -40.92 12.20
N LEU A 64 -11.83 -39.95 11.29
CA LEU A 64 -10.85 -38.85 11.38
C LEU A 64 -11.14 -37.96 12.60
N ARG A 65 -12.41 -37.59 12.82
CA ARG A 65 -12.82 -36.82 14.01
C ARG A 65 -12.47 -37.57 15.31
N LEU A 66 -12.82 -38.85 15.40
CA LEU A 66 -12.51 -39.68 16.56
C LEU A 66 -11.01 -39.95 16.72
N TRP A 67 -10.27 -40.10 15.63
CA TRP A 67 -8.81 -40.25 15.66
C TRP A 67 -8.14 -39.01 16.26
N HIS A 68 -8.55 -37.81 15.85
CA HIS A 68 -8.05 -36.58 16.48
C HIS A 68 -8.46 -36.43 17.96
N THR A 69 -9.60 -36.98 18.41
CA THR A 69 -9.98 -36.94 19.83
C THR A 69 -9.42 -38.08 20.70
N LEU A 70 -9.00 -39.21 20.10
CA LEU A 70 -8.51 -40.40 20.82
C LEU A 70 -7.00 -40.63 20.69
N PHE A 71 -6.41 -40.16 19.59
CA PHE A 71 -4.98 -40.32 19.28
C PHE A 71 -4.29 -38.99 18.92
N GLY A 72 -5.04 -37.88 18.78
CA GLY A 72 -4.50 -36.56 18.46
C GLY A 72 -3.68 -35.88 19.57
N SER A 73 -3.46 -36.55 20.70
CA SER A 73 -2.54 -36.13 21.77
C SER A 73 -1.22 -36.93 21.78
N ALA A 74 -0.88 -37.60 20.66
CA ALA A 74 0.39 -38.33 20.51
C ALA A 74 1.61 -37.40 20.61
N ASP A 75 1.49 -36.17 20.12
CA ASP A 75 2.41 -35.08 20.44
C ASP A 75 1.91 -34.35 21.69
N GLY A 76 2.72 -34.36 22.75
CA GLY A 76 2.29 -34.01 24.11
C GLY A 76 2.09 -32.52 24.40
N TYR A 77 1.17 -31.85 23.70
CA TYR A 77 0.77 -30.48 23.97
C TYR A 77 -0.76 -30.30 24.03
N THR A 78 -1.21 -29.25 24.72
CA THR A 78 -2.60 -28.78 24.68
C THR A 78 -2.83 -27.86 23.47
N ASP A 79 -3.96 -28.03 22.80
CA ASP A 79 -4.48 -27.08 21.82
C ASP A 79 -5.94 -26.72 22.16
N TYR A 80 -6.43 -25.57 21.68
CA TYR A 80 -7.83 -25.20 21.84
C TYR A 80 -8.73 -25.96 20.86
N ALA A 81 -10.03 -26.06 21.18
CA ALA A 81 -11.02 -26.72 20.34
C ALA A 81 -12.25 -25.83 20.15
N GLY A 82 -12.66 -25.61 18.89
CA GLY A 82 -13.82 -24.80 18.53
C GLY A 82 -13.52 -23.78 17.44
N ALA A 83 -14.38 -22.76 17.33
CA ALA A 83 -14.26 -21.67 16.37
C ALA A 83 -13.75 -20.34 16.99
N GLY A 84 -13.30 -20.38 18.25
CA GLY A 84 -12.83 -19.20 18.99
C GLY A 84 -13.91 -18.28 19.53
N LYS A 85 -13.57 -17.50 20.57
CA LYS A 85 -14.53 -16.75 21.40
C LYS A 85 -14.78 -15.32 20.95
N HIS A 86 -13.72 -14.52 20.79
CA HIS A 86 -13.81 -13.11 20.38
C HIS A 86 -12.62 -12.76 19.47
N ASP A 87 -12.79 -11.79 18.60
CA ASP A 87 -11.72 -11.31 17.73
C ASP A 87 -10.75 -10.42 18.52
N ILE A 88 -9.45 -10.56 18.25
CA ILE A 88 -8.38 -9.78 18.86
C ILE A 88 -7.37 -9.41 17.79
N MET A 89 -6.70 -8.28 17.96
CA MET A 89 -5.63 -7.85 17.07
C MET A 89 -4.27 -8.14 17.70
N ILE A 90 -3.35 -8.72 16.92
CA ILE A 90 -1.94 -8.86 17.32
C ILE A 90 -1.04 -8.05 16.39
N GLN A 91 0.13 -7.67 16.90
CA GLN A 91 1.21 -7.07 16.12
C GLN A 91 2.30 -8.10 15.88
N ILE A 92 2.81 -8.15 14.64
CA ILE A 92 4.01 -8.89 14.24
C ILE A 92 5.08 -7.85 13.84
N HIS A 93 6.28 -7.97 14.39
CA HIS A 93 7.37 -7.02 14.19
C HIS A 93 8.31 -7.45 13.06
N ALA A 94 9.15 -6.52 12.61
CA ALA A 94 10.20 -6.84 11.64
C ALA A 94 11.23 -7.78 12.27
N GLY A 95 11.33 -9.01 11.75
CA GLY A 95 12.24 -10.05 12.25
C GLY A 95 11.64 -11.03 13.26
N ASP A 96 10.35 -10.92 13.61
CA ASP A 96 9.69 -11.91 14.48
C ASP A 96 9.72 -13.31 13.85
N SER A 97 10.29 -14.28 14.57
CA SER A 97 10.29 -15.69 14.14
C SER A 97 8.95 -16.37 14.41
N THR A 98 8.68 -17.49 13.74
CA THR A 98 7.47 -18.31 13.98
C THR A 98 7.27 -18.68 15.45
N THR A 99 8.36 -18.89 16.20
CA THR A 99 8.31 -19.14 17.65
C THR A 99 7.85 -17.91 18.43
N VAL A 100 8.39 -16.73 18.12
CA VAL A 100 8.01 -15.45 18.76
C VAL A 100 6.56 -15.08 18.43
N ILE A 101 6.13 -15.31 17.19
CA ILE A 101 4.72 -15.17 16.79
C ILE A 101 3.84 -16.14 17.60
N GLY A 102 4.26 -17.40 17.77
CA GLY A 102 3.57 -18.38 18.61
C GLY A 102 3.50 -17.99 20.10
N GLU A 103 4.55 -17.37 20.63
CA GLU A 103 4.57 -16.82 21.98
C GLU A 103 3.61 -15.64 22.14
N THR A 104 3.61 -14.70 21.19
CA THR A 104 2.63 -13.59 21.14
C THR A 104 1.19 -14.12 21.05
N LEU A 105 0.92 -15.09 20.18
CA LEU A 105 -0.39 -15.74 20.06
C LEU A 105 -0.82 -16.43 21.36
N ARG A 106 0.08 -17.15 22.04
CA ARG A 106 -0.23 -17.78 23.33
C ARG A 106 -0.50 -16.74 24.41
N ASN A 107 0.36 -15.73 24.51
CA ASN A 107 0.26 -14.69 25.54
C ASN A 107 -1.02 -13.83 25.37
N GLN A 108 -1.51 -13.70 24.14
CA GLN A 108 -2.79 -13.04 23.79
C GLN A 108 -4.01 -14.00 23.78
N GLY A 109 -3.86 -15.24 24.27
CA GLY A 109 -4.97 -16.20 24.38
C GLY A 109 -5.51 -16.72 23.04
N VAL A 110 -4.75 -16.62 21.95
CA VAL A 110 -5.15 -17.10 20.61
C VAL A 110 -4.93 -18.60 20.46
N VAL A 111 -3.78 -19.11 20.91
CA VAL A 111 -3.42 -20.55 20.87
C VAL A 111 -3.02 -21.06 22.25
N ALA A 112 -3.31 -22.32 22.57
CA ALA A 112 -2.99 -22.87 23.90
C ALA A 112 -1.50 -23.26 24.05
N SER A 113 -0.79 -23.47 22.93
CA SER A 113 0.61 -23.91 22.91
C SER A 113 1.39 -23.28 21.76
N VAL A 114 2.57 -22.73 22.08
CA VAL A 114 3.56 -22.25 21.09
C VAL A 114 3.99 -23.39 20.19
N ARG A 115 4.19 -24.59 20.76
CA ARG A 115 4.61 -25.76 20.00
C ARG A 115 3.54 -26.17 18.97
N ALA A 116 2.27 -26.20 19.37
CA ALA A 116 1.18 -26.50 18.46
C ALA A 116 1.17 -25.54 17.26
N PHE A 117 1.45 -24.25 17.50
CA PHE A 117 1.52 -23.24 16.43
C PHE A 117 2.76 -23.38 15.55
N VAL A 118 3.94 -23.67 16.12
CA VAL A 118 5.17 -23.91 15.34
C VAL A 118 5.04 -25.18 14.49
N ASP A 119 4.53 -26.27 15.07
CA ASP A 119 4.31 -27.55 14.38
C ASP A 119 3.26 -27.37 13.26
N ALA A 120 2.15 -26.64 13.52
CA ALA A 120 1.13 -26.34 12.51
C ALA A 120 1.54 -25.27 11.46
N SER A 121 2.61 -24.52 11.71
CA SER A 121 3.20 -23.58 10.75
C SER A 121 4.33 -24.21 9.94
N HIS A 122 4.73 -25.44 10.24
CA HIS A 122 5.84 -26.11 9.57
C HIS A 122 5.55 -26.31 8.07
N GLY A 123 6.46 -25.82 7.21
CA GLY A 123 6.28 -25.85 5.76
C GLY A 123 5.26 -24.84 5.20
N ASN A 124 4.60 -24.03 6.04
CA ASN A 124 3.68 -22.99 5.57
C ASN A 124 4.46 -21.76 5.08
N ALA A 125 4.65 -21.68 3.76
CA ALA A 125 5.39 -20.61 3.11
C ALA A 125 4.88 -19.20 3.50
N ALA A 126 3.56 -19.00 3.58
CA ALA A 126 2.97 -17.70 3.91
C ALA A 126 3.28 -17.23 5.34
N ILE A 127 3.44 -18.16 6.29
CA ILE A 127 3.92 -17.84 7.64
C ILE A 127 5.43 -17.56 7.64
N SER A 128 6.22 -18.26 6.82
CA SER A 128 7.66 -17.98 6.70
C SER A 128 7.98 -16.64 6.01
N SER A 129 7.05 -16.11 5.20
CA SER A 129 7.16 -14.82 4.51
C SER A 129 6.22 -13.75 5.09
N ILE A 130 5.73 -13.94 6.32
CA ILE A 130 4.71 -13.08 6.93
C ILE A 130 5.21 -11.64 7.08
N GLN A 131 4.36 -10.68 6.72
CA GLN A 131 4.76 -9.27 6.65
C GLN A 131 4.51 -8.57 8.00
N PRO A 132 5.43 -7.72 8.49
CA PRO A 132 5.22 -6.98 9.73
C PRO A 132 3.95 -6.12 9.72
N GLY A 133 3.37 -5.89 10.91
CA GLY A 133 2.17 -5.09 11.15
C GLY A 133 1.07 -5.89 11.86
N PHE A 134 -0.17 -5.40 11.76
CA PHE A 134 -1.30 -5.88 12.55
C PHE A 134 -2.13 -6.94 11.83
N TYR A 135 -2.61 -7.93 12.59
CA TYR A 135 -3.42 -9.06 12.13
C TYR A 135 -4.62 -9.31 13.04
N ARG A 136 -5.81 -9.51 12.43
CA ARG A 136 -7.04 -9.90 13.14
C ARG A 136 -7.08 -11.41 13.37
N MET A 137 -6.82 -11.78 14.61
CA MET A 137 -6.94 -13.13 15.13
C MET A 137 -8.25 -13.31 15.88
N ARG A 138 -8.48 -14.53 16.38
CA ARG A 138 -9.64 -14.86 17.22
C ARG A 138 -9.17 -15.70 18.39
N THR A 139 -9.58 -15.37 19.61
CA THR A 139 -9.11 -16.04 20.82
C THR A 139 -9.65 -17.46 20.96
N GLU A 140 -8.86 -18.32 21.60
CA GLU A 140 -9.18 -19.73 21.84
C GLU A 140 -9.49 -20.55 20.57
N ILE A 141 -8.64 -20.41 19.54
CA ILE A 141 -8.70 -21.21 18.30
C ILE A 141 -7.62 -22.29 18.26
N PRO A 142 -7.85 -23.43 17.59
CA PRO A 142 -6.81 -24.42 17.32
C PRO A 142 -5.61 -23.79 16.62
N ALA A 143 -4.40 -24.26 16.93
CA ALA A 143 -3.16 -23.71 16.42
C ALA A 143 -3.05 -23.74 14.88
N ALA A 144 -3.60 -24.77 14.24
CA ALA A 144 -3.72 -24.84 12.78
C ALA A 144 -4.69 -23.80 12.19
N ALA A 145 -5.74 -23.41 12.94
CA ALA A 145 -6.62 -22.32 12.55
C ALA A 145 -5.94 -20.96 12.74
N ALA A 146 -5.09 -20.79 13.75
CA ALA A 146 -4.27 -19.59 13.90
C ALA A 146 -3.26 -19.44 12.76
N ALA A 147 -2.55 -20.52 12.38
CA ALA A 147 -1.65 -20.52 11.23
C ALA A 147 -2.40 -20.24 9.91
N ALA A 148 -3.60 -20.78 9.72
CA ALA A 148 -4.44 -20.48 8.56
C ALA A 148 -4.87 -18.99 8.52
N ARG A 149 -5.28 -18.41 9.65
CA ARG A 149 -5.70 -16.99 9.72
C ARG A 149 -4.54 -16.01 9.52
N LEU A 150 -3.33 -16.31 9.99
CA LEU A 150 -2.16 -15.47 9.75
C LEU A 150 -1.63 -15.55 8.31
N ALA A 151 -1.85 -16.69 7.62
CA ALA A 151 -1.54 -16.85 6.21
C ALA A 151 -2.57 -16.18 5.27
N ASP A 152 -3.76 -15.86 5.77
CA ASP A 152 -4.85 -15.23 5.02
C ASP A 152 -4.71 -13.69 5.01
N PRO A 153 -4.52 -13.06 3.83
CA PRO A 153 -4.32 -11.62 3.73
C PRO A 153 -5.56 -10.80 4.16
N GLU A 154 -6.76 -11.37 4.17
CA GLU A 154 -7.98 -10.67 4.62
C GLU A 154 -8.00 -10.45 6.16
N ASN A 155 -7.06 -11.05 6.89
CA ASN A 155 -6.83 -10.73 8.30
C ASN A 155 -5.77 -9.64 8.51
N ARG A 156 -5.09 -9.16 7.47
CA ARG A 156 -4.06 -8.11 7.57
C ARG A 156 -4.72 -6.72 7.66
N VAL A 157 -4.61 -6.09 8.83
CA VAL A 157 -5.28 -4.81 9.15
C VAL A 157 -4.26 -3.69 9.44
N GLY A 158 -4.66 -2.41 9.34
CA GLY A 158 -3.74 -1.30 9.65
C GLY A 158 -2.65 -1.04 8.59
N LYS A 159 -2.68 -1.73 7.43
CA LYS A 159 -1.76 -1.43 6.33
C LYS A 159 -2.18 -0.13 5.65
N LEU A 160 -1.41 0.93 5.88
CA LEU A 160 -1.55 2.22 5.23
C LEU A 160 -0.58 2.33 4.05
N VAL A 161 -1.03 2.89 2.93
CA VAL A 161 -0.17 3.30 1.82
C VAL A 161 -0.48 4.76 1.52
N ILE A 162 0.55 5.62 1.53
CA ILE A 162 0.48 7.03 1.18
C ILE A 162 1.22 7.21 -0.16
N PRO A 163 0.51 7.53 -1.26
CA PRO A 163 1.15 7.90 -2.52
C PRO A 163 1.96 9.20 -2.40
N GLU A 164 2.90 9.42 -3.31
CA GLU A 164 3.59 10.69 -3.47
C GLU A 164 2.63 11.80 -3.90
N GLY A 165 2.94 13.05 -3.58
CA GLY A 165 2.11 14.22 -3.91
C GLY A 165 0.78 14.29 -3.15
N ARG A 166 0.63 13.57 -2.03
CA ARG A 166 -0.62 13.54 -1.24
C ARG A 166 -0.74 14.70 -0.25
N GLN A 167 -1.96 15.19 -0.09
CA GLN A 167 -2.34 16.18 0.92
C GLN A 167 -2.96 15.49 2.14
N LEU A 168 -2.99 16.17 3.28
CA LEU A 168 -3.65 15.70 4.49
C LEU A 168 -5.16 15.46 4.27
N ASP A 169 -5.81 16.40 3.58
CA ASP A 169 -7.25 16.40 3.29
C ASP A 169 -7.59 15.78 1.92
N ASP A 170 -8.87 15.41 1.77
CA ASP A 170 -9.45 15.00 0.49
C ASP A 170 -9.58 16.20 -0.44
N ALA A 171 -9.15 16.05 -1.69
CA ALA A 171 -9.20 17.12 -2.70
C ALA A 171 -9.99 16.68 -3.93
N THR A 172 -10.98 17.48 -4.35
CA THR A 172 -11.89 17.12 -5.46
C THR A 172 -11.38 17.66 -6.78
N ASP A 173 -11.11 16.80 -7.76
CA ASP A 173 -10.81 17.21 -9.13
C ASP A 173 -12.05 17.84 -9.79
N MET A 174 -11.98 19.13 -10.14
CA MET A 174 -13.15 19.88 -10.65
C MET A 174 -13.55 19.52 -12.08
N THR A 175 -12.66 18.91 -12.87
CA THR A 175 -12.93 18.53 -14.26
C THR A 175 -13.70 17.21 -14.35
N THR A 176 -13.43 16.29 -13.42
CA THR A 176 -13.96 14.92 -13.40
C THR A 176 -14.93 14.65 -12.25
N GLY A 177 -15.03 15.55 -11.26
CA GLY A 177 -15.76 15.34 -10.02
C GLY A 177 -15.13 14.29 -9.09
N LYS A 178 -13.92 13.82 -9.40
CA LYS A 178 -13.26 12.73 -8.68
C LYS A 178 -12.64 13.24 -7.39
N VAL A 179 -13.20 12.83 -6.25
CA VAL A 179 -12.53 12.99 -4.95
C VAL A 179 -11.25 12.17 -4.93
N ASN A 180 -10.12 12.83 -4.65
CA ASN A 180 -8.83 12.21 -4.39
C ASN A 180 -8.62 12.19 -2.86
N PRO A 181 -8.76 11.02 -2.18
CA PRO A 181 -8.74 11.01 -0.72
C PRO A 181 -7.35 11.32 -0.13
N GLY A 182 -7.31 12.17 0.89
CA GLY A 182 -6.10 12.60 1.58
C GLY A 182 -5.56 11.58 2.58
N ILE A 183 -4.48 11.94 3.25
CA ILE A 183 -3.80 11.12 4.27
C ILE A 183 -4.75 10.79 5.43
N PHE A 184 -5.58 11.73 5.90
CA PHE A 184 -6.56 11.43 6.96
C PHE A 184 -7.56 10.35 6.55
N SER A 185 -8.07 10.40 5.31
CA SER A 185 -8.98 9.38 4.78
C SER A 185 -8.29 8.05 4.47
N LEU A 186 -7.00 8.07 4.11
CA LEU A 186 -6.17 6.88 3.97
C LEU A 186 -5.95 6.20 5.34
N ILE A 187 -5.61 6.97 6.38
CA ILE A 187 -5.50 6.49 7.77
C ILE A 187 -6.85 5.94 8.27
N SER A 188 -7.94 6.68 8.06
CA SER A 188 -9.29 6.25 8.50
C SER A 188 -9.70 4.92 7.85
N ARG A 189 -9.39 4.72 6.56
CA ARG A 189 -9.59 3.41 5.89
C ARG A 189 -8.65 2.31 6.40
N ALA A 190 -7.36 2.61 6.64
CA ALA A 190 -6.40 1.63 7.15
C ALA A 190 -6.76 1.16 8.57
N THR A 191 -7.32 2.05 9.40
CA THR A 191 -7.79 1.77 10.76
C THR A 191 -9.21 1.20 10.84
N CYS A 192 -9.91 1.05 9.71
CA CYS A 192 -11.21 0.39 9.69
C CYS A 192 -11.08 -1.12 9.91
N VAL A 193 -11.47 -1.61 11.09
CA VAL A 193 -11.44 -3.04 11.45
C VAL A 193 -12.78 -3.45 12.06
N ASP A 194 -13.22 -4.65 11.70
CA ASP A 194 -14.38 -5.32 12.30
C ASP A 194 -13.88 -6.38 13.30
N LEU A 195 -14.27 -6.25 14.57
CA LEU A 195 -14.02 -7.21 15.64
C LEU A 195 -15.37 -7.67 16.22
N ASP A 196 -15.70 -8.95 16.07
CA ASP A 196 -17.00 -9.53 16.47
C ASP A 196 -18.23 -8.77 15.94
N GLY A 197 -18.16 -8.25 14.70
CA GLY A 197 -19.24 -7.46 14.07
C GLY A 197 -19.26 -5.98 14.48
N ASN A 198 -18.35 -5.55 15.36
CA ASN A 198 -18.21 -4.15 15.76
C ASN A 198 -17.14 -3.49 14.89
N ARG A 199 -17.57 -2.79 13.85
CA ARG A 199 -16.68 -2.04 12.97
C ARG A 199 -16.24 -0.71 13.62
N HIS A 200 -14.97 -0.64 14.01
CA HIS A 200 -14.30 0.58 14.44
C HIS A 200 -13.47 1.17 13.29
N CYS A 201 -13.39 2.49 13.19
CA CYS A 201 -12.44 3.23 12.33
C CYS A 201 -12.06 4.53 13.06
N VAL A 202 -10.80 4.98 12.99
CA VAL A 202 -10.44 6.30 13.54
C VAL A 202 -11.00 7.39 12.62
N SER A 203 -11.72 8.37 13.17
CA SER A 203 -12.45 9.35 12.33
C SER A 203 -11.55 10.47 11.80
N LEU A 204 -11.91 11.03 10.65
CA LEU A 204 -11.25 12.22 10.08
C LEU A 204 -11.28 13.40 11.05
N ASN A 205 -12.33 13.52 11.87
CA ASN A 205 -12.46 14.57 12.87
C ASN A 205 -11.47 14.38 14.03
N ASP A 206 -11.18 13.15 14.44
CA ASP A 206 -10.21 12.86 15.50
C ASP A 206 -8.78 13.08 15.01
N LEU A 207 -8.47 12.71 13.76
CA LEU A 207 -7.18 12.98 13.12
C LEU A 207 -6.92 14.48 12.95
N ARG A 208 -7.93 15.23 12.47
CA ARG A 208 -7.91 16.71 12.44
C ARG A 208 -7.89 17.34 13.83
N ALA A 209 -8.48 16.70 14.86
CA ALA A 209 -8.44 17.21 16.23
C ALA A 209 -7.06 17.01 16.87
N ALA A 210 -6.44 15.84 16.69
CA ALA A 210 -5.10 15.54 17.20
C ALA A 210 -4.05 16.48 16.60
N THR A 211 -4.01 16.60 15.26
CA THR A 211 -3.07 17.50 14.56
C THR A 211 -3.15 18.95 15.02
N ARG A 212 -4.34 19.45 15.41
CA ARG A 212 -4.55 20.82 15.92
C ARG A 212 -4.30 20.98 17.42
N ARG A 213 -4.78 20.05 18.25
CA ARG A 213 -4.85 20.21 19.73
C ARG A 213 -3.69 19.58 20.48
N THR A 214 -3.08 18.54 19.92
CA THR A 214 -1.99 17.81 20.57
C THR A 214 -0.71 18.66 20.53
N SER A 215 0.07 18.65 21.60
CA SER A 215 1.33 19.41 21.67
C SER A 215 2.36 18.83 20.70
N LEU A 216 3.22 19.69 20.14
CA LEU A 216 4.14 19.30 19.07
C LEU A 216 5.11 18.18 19.50
N ALA A 217 5.55 18.21 20.77
CA ALA A 217 6.34 17.14 21.37
C ALA A 217 5.59 15.80 21.48
N LYS A 218 4.28 15.80 21.75
CA LYS A 218 3.45 14.59 21.78
C LYS A 218 3.06 14.12 20.37
N LEU A 219 3.01 15.01 19.38
CA LEU A 219 2.94 14.68 17.95
C LEU A 219 4.30 14.26 17.35
N SER A 220 5.37 14.20 18.14
CA SER A 220 6.73 13.88 17.70
C SER A 220 7.22 14.72 16.51
N VAL A 221 6.76 15.98 16.41
CA VAL A 221 7.21 16.93 15.39
C VAL A 221 8.71 17.14 15.53
N PRO A 222 9.50 16.99 14.45
CA PRO A 222 10.95 17.14 14.53
C PRO A 222 11.34 18.58 14.85
N ALA A 223 12.43 18.73 15.62
CA ALA A 223 12.91 20.03 16.11
C ALA A 223 13.04 21.07 14.97
N TRP A 224 13.52 20.64 13.80
CA TRP A 224 13.74 21.46 12.61
C TRP A 224 12.46 21.94 11.88
N ALA A 225 11.28 21.45 12.24
CA ALA A 225 10.00 21.95 11.72
C ALA A 225 9.28 22.88 12.73
N THR A 226 9.60 22.75 14.03
CA THR A 226 8.84 23.33 15.16
C THR A 226 8.42 24.78 14.98
N GLU A 227 9.28 25.63 14.41
CA GLU A 227 9.03 27.07 14.19
C GLU A 227 7.82 27.30 13.26
N SER A 228 7.88 26.82 12.01
CA SER A 228 6.78 26.92 11.05
C SER A 228 5.50 26.21 11.48
N VAL A 229 5.63 25.13 12.27
CA VAL A 229 4.47 24.44 12.87
C VAL A 229 3.80 25.30 13.96
N ILE A 230 4.55 26.15 14.67
CA ILE A 230 4.00 27.12 15.64
C ILE A 230 3.37 28.32 14.93
N GLU A 231 3.94 28.80 13.83
CA GLU A 231 3.45 30.00 13.11
C GLU A 231 2.01 29.87 12.60
N LEU A 232 1.60 28.68 12.14
CA LEU A 232 0.20 28.38 11.78
C LEU A 232 -0.72 28.09 12.97
N GLY A 233 -0.20 28.07 14.20
CA GLY A 233 -0.97 27.92 15.43
C GLY A 233 -1.81 26.64 15.49
N ASN A 234 -3.11 26.75 15.20
CA ASN A 234 -4.12 25.70 15.37
C ASN A 234 -4.79 25.24 14.05
N ASP A 235 -4.27 25.60 12.87
CA ASP A 235 -4.64 24.87 11.63
C ASP A 235 -4.02 23.46 11.67
N HIS A 236 -4.73 22.44 11.19
CA HIS A 236 -4.17 21.08 11.03
C HIS A 236 -3.11 21.03 9.94
N ARG A 237 -3.20 21.94 8.95
CA ARG A 237 -2.22 22.07 7.85
C ARG A 237 -0.81 22.36 8.33
N ARG A 238 -0.63 22.80 9.58
CA ARG A 238 0.69 22.97 10.23
C ARG A 238 1.58 21.72 10.22
N ILE A 239 1.04 20.53 9.94
CA ILE A 239 1.83 19.29 9.78
C ILE A 239 1.89 18.76 8.33
N GLU A 240 1.48 19.55 7.33
CA GLU A 240 1.54 19.14 5.92
C GLU A 240 3.00 18.91 5.50
N GLY A 241 3.20 17.87 4.68
CA GLY A 241 4.52 17.35 4.32
C GLY A 241 5.25 16.58 5.43
N LEU A 242 4.93 16.76 6.72
CA LEU A 242 5.63 16.05 7.82
C LEU A 242 5.31 14.56 7.92
N ILE A 243 4.43 14.04 7.05
CA ILE A 243 4.22 12.62 6.83
C ILE A 243 4.73 12.29 5.43
N ALA A 244 5.66 11.34 5.33
CA ALA A 244 6.26 10.91 4.08
C ALA A 244 5.31 9.99 3.29
N PRO A 245 5.46 9.90 1.95
CA PRO A 245 4.86 8.83 1.18
C PRO A 245 5.53 7.48 1.52
N GLY A 246 4.82 6.38 1.29
CA GLY A 246 5.33 5.03 1.61
C GLY A 246 4.26 4.07 2.09
N THR A 247 4.69 2.95 2.68
CA THR A 247 3.82 1.95 3.31
C THR A 247 4.08 1.92 4.82
N PHE A 248 3.02 2.07 5.62
CA PHE A 248 3.09 2.16 7.08
C PHE A 248 2.20 1.11 7.74
N ASN A 249 2.58 0.73 8.97
CA ASN A 249 1.82 -0.15 9.84
C ASN A 249 1.18 0.69 10.94
N VAL A 250 -0.02 1.20 10.67
CA VAL A 250 -0.82 1.95 11.65
C VAL A 250 -1.57 0.96 12.53
N ASP A 251 -1.63 1.20 13.84
CA ASP A 251 -2.44 0.43 14.79
C ASP A 251 -3.92 0.88 14.73
N PRO A 252 -4.87 0.03 14.29
CA PRO A 252 -6.31 0.32 14.28
C PRO A 252 -6.97 0.57 15.64
N SER A 253 -6.31 0.21 16.74
CA SER A 253 -6.78 0.38 18.12
C SER A 253 -6.17 1.58 18.83
N ALA A 254 -5.12 2.19 18.24
CA ALA A 254 -4.45 3.35 18.80
C ALA A 254 -5.27 4.64 18.64
N SER A 255 -5.03 5.60 19.54
CA SER A 255 -5.64 6.93 19.46
C SER A 255 -5.13 7.73 18.25
N ALA A 256 -5.93 8.69 17.77
CA ALA A 256 -5.53 9.60 16.70
C ALA A 256 -4.19 10.30 17.01
N ASP A 257 -3.99 10.79 18.24
CA ASP A 257 -2.70 11.32 18.71
C ASP A 257 -1.53 10.36 18.45
N SER A 258 -1.68 9.10 18.88
CA SER A 258 -0.63 8.08 18.78
C SER A 258 -0.31 7.72 17.33
N ILE A 259 -1.33 7.67 16.47
CA ILE A 259 -1.19 7.38 15.04
C ILE A 259 -0.46 8.53 14.34
N MET A 260 -0.90 9.76 14.55
CA MET A 260 -0.25 10.93 13.95
C MET A 260 1.19 11.08 14.43
N ALA A 261 1.45 10.86 15.73
CA ALA A 261 2.80 10.90 16.30
C ALA A 261 3.73 9.82 15.73
N ASN A 262 3.23 8.59 15.57
CA ASN A 262 4.02 7.50 14.97
C ASN A 262 4.36 7.78 13.50
N LEU A 263 3.39 8.25 12.71
CA LEU A 263 3.60 8.59 11.29
C LEU A 263 4.58 9.74 11.12
N ILE A 264 4.43 10.84 11.89
CA ILE A 264 5.36 11.98 11.86
C ILE A 264 6.76 11.55 12.31
N SER A 265 6.87 10.79 13.40
CA SER A 265 8.16 10.31 13.92
C SER A 265 8.91 9.43 12.91
N THR A 266 8.22 8.44 12.32
CA THR A 266 8.81 7.54 11.30
C THR A 266 9.21 8.31 10.04
N SER A 267 8.40 9.29 9.63
CA SER A 267 8.69 10.16 8.47
C SER A 267 9.88 11.08 8.74
N ALA A 268 9.98 11.65 9.94
CA ALA A 268 11.09 12.49 10.34
C ALA A 268 12.43 11.75 10.40
N VAL A 269 12.43 10.44 10.72
CA VAL A 269 13.62 9.58 10.57
C VAL A 269 13.99 9.46 9.09
N GLY A 270 13.07 9.04 8.22
CA GLY A 270 13.32 8.90 6.78
C GLY A 270 13.79 10.21 6.10
N TYR A 271 13.25 11.36 6.50
CA TYR A 271 13.71 12.68 6.07
C TYR A 271 15.07 13.08 6.66
N THR A 272 15.46 12.56 7.83
CA THR A 272 16.82 12.80 8.36
C THR A 272 17.84 11.93 7.61
N ASP A 273 17.46 10.70 7.29
CA ASP A 273 18.30 9.71 6.60
C ASP A 273 18.56 10.03 5.11
N SER A 274 17.80 10.94 4.48
CA SER A 274 18.14 11.45 3.12
C SER A 274 19.39 12.33 3.12
N GLY A 275 19.72 12.94 4.26
CA GLY A 275 20.72 14.01 4.37
C GLY A 275 20.13 15.43 4.47
N LEU A 276 18.79 15.59 4.46
CA LEU A 276 18.06 16.87 4.51
C LEU A 276 18.63 17.87 5.51
N VAL A 277 18.98 17.41 6.70
CA VAL A 277 19.48 18.25 7.81
C VAL A 277 20.89 18.81 7.53
N ASP A 278 21.72 18.07 6.81
CA ASP A 278 23.07 18.49 6.43
C ASP A 278 23.03 19.34 5.15
N THR A 279 22.19 18.98 4.17
CA THR A 279 21.97 19.78 2.96
C THR A 279 21.37 21.15 3.30
N ALA A 280 20.37 21.22 4.18
CA ALA A 280 19.81 22.47 4.68
C ALA A 280 20.87 23.38 5.30
N ARG A 281 21.77 22.81 6.13
CA ARG A 281 22.90 23.53 6.72
C ARG A 281 23.88 24.06 5.66
N SER A 282 24.08 23.32 4.57
CA SER A 282 24.94 23.74 3.45
C SER A 282 24.34 24.87 2.59
N LEU A 283 23.01 24.90 2.46
CA LEU A 283 22.28 25.92 1.69
C LEU A 283 21.89 27.16 2.52
N GLY A 284 22.09 27.13 3.84
CA GLY A 284 21.65 28.21 4.74
C GLY A 284 20.14 28.26 4.97
N LEU A 285 19.46 27.12 4.81
CA LEU A 285 18.00 26.98 4.92
C LEU A 285 17.61 26.16 6.15
N SER A 286 16.33 26.19 6.53
CA SER A 286 15.80 25.19 7.46
C SER A 286 15.53 23.86 6.72
N PRO A 287 15.64 22.70 7.39
CA PRO A 287 15.23 21.41 6.82
C PRO A 287 13.76 21.41 6.36
N TYR A 288 12.88 22.11 7.07
CA TYR A 288 11.49 22.25 6.62
C TYR A 288 11.38 23.08 5.33
N ALA A 289 12.16 24.14 5.14
CA ALA A 289 12.14 24.93 3.91
C ALA A 289 12.52 24.11 2.66
N ILE A 290 13.48 23.18 2.76
CA ILE A 290 13.76 22.24 1.65
C ILE A 290 12.58 21.28 1.44
N LEU A 291 11.93 20.80 2.49
CA LEU A 291 10.73 19.97 2.38
C LEU A 291 9.54 20.72 1.74
N VAL A 292 9.42 22.04 1.98
CA VAL A 292 8.46 22.91 1.25
C VAL A 292 8.82 22.95 -0.23
N VAL A 293 10.09 23.24 -0.59
CA VAL A 293 10.55 23.24 -1.99
C VAL A 293 10.28 21.91 -2.69
N ALA A 294 10.58 20.78 -2.03
CA ALA A 294 10.29 19.44 -2.54
C ALA A 294 8.79 19.24 -2.81
N SER A 295 7.91 19.75 -1.94
CA SER A 295 6.45 19.68 -2.16
C SER A 295 5.95 20.55 -3.31
N LEU A 296 6.62 21.68 -3.60
CA LEU A 296 6.32 22.50 -4.78
C LEU A 296 6.76 21.78 -6.06
N VAL A 297 8.01 21.30 -6.09
CA VAL A 297 8.58 20.50 -7.18
C VAL A 297 7.69 19.29 -7.51
N GLN A 298 7.17 18.62 -6.48
CA GLN A 298 6.26 17.47 -6.61
C GLN A 298 4.91 17.79 -7.30
N GLN A 299 4.41 19.03 -7.22
CA GLN A 299 3.11 19.43 -7.78
C GLN A 299 3.24 20.18 -9.12
N GLU A 300 4.34 20.90 -9.36
CA GLU A 300 4.54 21.75 -10.53
C GLU A 300 5.19 21.04 -11.74
N ALA A 301 5.71 19.82 -11.57
CA ALA A 301 6.62 19.22 -12.53
C ALA A 301 6.47 17.70 -12.71
N SER A 302 7.16 17.17 -13.72
CA SER A 302 7.41 15.73 -13.90
C SER A 302 8.81 15.35 -13.36
N PRO A 303 9.07 14.08 -13.00
CA PRO A 303 10.34 13.69 -12.38
C PRO A 303 11.61 14.06 -13.18
N GLN A 304 11.54 14.08 -14.53
CA GLN A 304 12.66 14.49 -15.37
C GLN A 304 13.05 15.98 -15.23
N ASP A 305 12.11 16.80 -14.77
CA ASP A 305 12.25 18.26 -14.66
C ASP A 305 12.49 18.73 -13.21
N PHE A 306 12.32 17.83 -12.23
CA PHE A 306 12.42 18.16 -10.80
C PHE A 306 13.68 18.97 -10.43
N PRO A 307 14.91 18.60 -10.86
CA PRO A 307 16.12 19.34 -10.47
C PRO A 307 16.16 20.77 -11.03
N LYS A 308 15.52 21.03 -12.18
CA LYS A 308 15.48 22.35 -12.82
C LYS A 308 14.37 23.22 -12.25
N VAL A 309 13.21 22.65 -11.91
CA VAL A 309 12.15 23.39 -11.21
C VAL A 309 12.60 23.76 -9.79
N ALA A 310 13.30 22.87 -9.08
CA ALA A 310 13.98 23.19 -7.83
C ALA A 310 14.96 24.37 -8.00
N ARG A 311 15.76 24.38 -9.07
CA ARG A 311 16.65 25.51 -9.40
C ARG A 311 15.90 26.81 -9.64
N VAL A 312 14.81 26.79 -10.41
CA VAL A 312 13.97 27.99 -10.66
C VAL A 312 13.41 28.55 -9.35
N ILE A 313 12.96 27.69 -8.42
CA ILE A 313 12.48 28.13 -7.11
C ILE A 313 13.58 28.85 -6.34
N TYR A 314 14.76 28.24 -6.20
CA TYR A 314 15.89 28.88 -5.49
C TYR A 314 16.35 30.18 -6.16
N ASN A 315 16.38 30.24 -7.50
CA ASN A 315 16.74 31.45 -8.24
C ASN A 315 15.71 32.59 -8.03
N ARG A 316 14.39 32.27 -8.01
CA ARG A 316 13.33 33.23 -7.70
C ARG A 316 13.41 33.74 -6.26
N LEU A 317 13.62 32.85 -5.28
CA LEU A 317 13.80 33.21 -3.87
C LEU A 317 15.02 34.14 -3.66
N TYR A 318 16.14 33.84 -4.33
CA TYR A 318 17.36 34.65 -4.30
C TYR A 318 17.17 36.04 -4.93
N GLU A 319 16.38 36.14 -6.00
CA GLU A 319 16.01 37.43 -6.62
C GLU A 319 14.81 38.13 -5.95
N HIS A 320 14.35 37.63 -4.79
CA HIS A 320 13.19 38.14 -4.04
C HIS A 320 11.89 38.24 -4.87
N ARG A 321 11.70 37.29 -5.80
CA ARG A 321 10.50 37.16 -6.63
C ARG A 321 9.43 36.30 -5.94
N THR A 322 8.18 36.55 -6.30
CA THR A 322 7.05 35.62 -6.14
C THR A 322 7.33 34.29 -6.86
N LEU A 323 6.75 33.18 -6.39
CA LEU A 323 6.91 31.89 -7.06
C LEU A 323 5.82 31.64 -8.12
N GLU A 324 4.66 32.27 -8.00
CA GLU A 324 3.61 32.31 -9.02
C GLU A 324 3.07 30.91 -9.41
N PHE A 325 2.87 30.05 -8.41
CA PHE A 325 2.45 28.66 -8.58
C PHE A 325 0.97 28.43 -8.30
N ASP A 326 0.21 27.99 -9.32
CA ASP A 326 -1.22 27.66 -9.23
C ASP A 326 -1.52 26.52 -8.24
N SER A 327 -0.59 25.60 -7.99
CA SER A 327 -0.76 24.58 -6.94
C SER A 327 -0.88 25.18 -5.54
N THR A 328 -0.22 26.32 -5.30
CA THR A 328 -0.22 27.03 -4.01
C THR A 328 -1.48 27.87 -3.77
N VAL A 329 -2.13 28.31 -4.86
CA VAL A 329 -3.46 28.94 -4.85
C VAL A 329 -4.55 27.89 -4.61
N ASN A 330 -4.42 26.72 -5.25
CA ASN A 330 -5.34 25.59 -5.08
C ASN A 330 -5.25 24.92 -3.70
N TYR A 331 -4.07 24.79 -3.10
CA TYR A 331 -3.83 24.01 -1.88
C TYR A 331 -4.81 24.24 -0.70
N PRO A 332 -5.20 25.48 -0.32
CA PRO A 332 -6.15 25.69 0.77
C PRO A 332 -7.61 25.30 0.45
N LEU A 333 -7.93 24.95 -0.80
CA LEU A 333 -9.27 24.62 -1.27
C LEU A 333 -9.53 23.11 -1.23
N ASP A 334 -10.74 22.68 -0.85
CA ASP A 334 -11.20 21.28 -0.92
C ASP A 334 -11.40 20.77 -2.38
N ARG A 335 -11.03 21.59 -3.37
CA ARG A 335 -11.20 21.38 -4.80
C ARG A 335 -9.93 21.79 -5.56
N ARG A 336 -9.58 21.05 -6.61
CA ARG A 336 -8.43 21.31 -7.48
C ARG A 336 -8.95 21.73 -8.86
N GLU A 337 -8.67 22.98 -9.20
CA GLU A 337 -8.95 23.59 -10.50
C GLU A 337 -7.71 23.52 -11.38
N VAL A 338 -7.89 23.27 -12.68
CA VAL A 338 -6.79 23.05 -13.63
C VAL A 338 -6.02 24.35 -13.94
N ALA A 339 -6.72 25.48 -13.86
CA ALA A 339 -6.15 26.82 -13.86
C ALA A 339 -6.90 27.63 -12.80
N THR A 340 -6.22 28.58 -12.16
CA THR A 340 -6.81 29.48 -11.17
C THR A 340 -7.13 30.84 -11.79
N SER A 341 -8.20 31.50 -11.34
CA SER A 341 -8.58 32.79 -11.89
C SER A 341 -7.69 33.91 -11.35
N ASP A 342 -7.63 35.04 -12.05
CA ASP A 342 -6.90 36.24 -11.57
C ASP A 342 -7.42 36.74 -10.20
N ALA A 343 -8.68 36.43 -9.85
CA ALA A 343 -9.24 36.75 -8.53
C ALA A 343 -8.71 35.81 -7.43
N ASP A 344 -8.53 34.52 -7.72
CA ASP A 344 -7.96 33.55 -6.78
C ASP A 344 -6.45 33.80 -6.61
N ARG A 345 -5.73 34.06 -7.71
CA ARG A 345 -4.32 34.49 -7.71
C ARG A 345 -4.12 35.80 -6.95
N GLY A 346 -5.07 36.72 -7.00
CA GLY A 346 -5.07 37.96 -6.23
C GLY A 346 -5.44 37.83 -4.75
N LEU A 347 -5.98 36.69 -4.30
CA LEU A 347 -6.45 36.50 -2.93
C LEU A 347 -5.30 36.13 -1.98
N TRP A 348 -5.02 36.97 -0.98
CA TRP A 348 -4.01 36.65 0.03
C TRP A 348 -4.40 35.43 0.88
N THR A 349 -3.50 34.45 0.93
CA THR A 349 -3.48 33.36 1.90
C THR A 349 -2.03 33.10 2.34
N PRO A 350 -1.79 32.39 3.45
CA PRO A 350 -0.45 31.95 3.86
C PRO A 350 0.29 31.06 2.84
N TRP A 351 -0.40 30.58 1.79
CA TRP A 351 0.17 29.71 0.78
C TRP A 351 0.28 30.36 -0.61
N ASN A 352 -0.56 31.35 -0.95
CA ASN A 352 -0.60 31.91 -2.30
C ASN A 352 0.71 32.66 -2.66
N THR A 353 1.52 32.05 -3.52
CA THR A 353 2.82 32.57 -3.96
C THR A 353 2.78 33.57 -5.12
N TYR A 354 1.60 33.98 -5.60
CA TYR A 354 1.43 35.14 -6.48
C TYR A 354 1.45 36.48 -5.73
N VAL A 355 1.02 36.50 -4.46
CA VAL A 355 0.89 37.72 -3.65
C VAL A 355 1.76 37.73 -2.39
N SER A 356 2.23 36.56 -1.94
CA SER A 356 3.23 36.43 -0.87
C SER A 356 4.60 36.12 -1.46
N PRO A 357 5.64 36.95 -1.22
CA PRO A 357 7.02 36.63 -1.60
C PRO A 357 7.62 35.57 -0.67
N GLY A 358 8.53 34.74 -1.19
CA GLY A 358 9.16 33.67 -0.42
C GLY A 358 8.51 32.30 -0.65
N LEU A 359 8.63 31.42 0.34
CA LEU A 359 7.98 30.10 0.36
C LEU A 359 6.57 30.21 0.99
N PRO A 360 5.63 29.32 0.61
CA PRO A 360 4.36 29.20 1.33
C PRO A 360 4.60 28.70 2.77
N ALA A 361 3.65 28.99 3.68
CA ALA A 361 3.78 28.72 5.12
C ALA A 361 4.00 27.23 5.48
N THR A 362 3.61 26.30 4.60
CA THR A 362 3.88 24.86 4.73
C THR A 362 4.21 24.26 3.38
N ALA A 363 4.69 23.01 3.41
CA ALA A 363 4.56 22.12 2.28
C ALA A 363 3.08 22.04 1.84
N ILE A 364 2.85 21.73 0.56
CA ILE A 364 1.50 21.61 -0.04
C ILE A 364 1.13 20.15 -0.36
N CYS A 365 2.00 19.20 0.02
CA CYS A 365 1.82 17.75 -0.01
C CYS A 365 3.01 17.04 0.67
N SER A 366 2.89 15.73 0.88
CA SER A 366 3.99 14.77 1.03
C SER A 366 4.80 14.62 -0.28
N PRO A 367 6.06 15.10 -0.37
CA PRO A 367 6.90 14.90 -1.56
C PRO A 367 7.48 13.49 -1.63
N GLY A 368 7.63 12.98 -2.85
CA GLY A 368 8.38 11.76 -3.16
C GLY A 368 9.88 11.91 -2.95
N ILE A 369 10.60 10.79 -2.92
CA ILE A 369 12.05 10.79 -2.66
C ILE A 369 12.83 11.52 -3.77
N ASP A 370 12.40 11.38 -5.03
CA ASP A 370 13.01 12.06 -6.17
C ASP A 370 12.80 13.58 -6.12
N ALA A 371 11.65 14.05 -5.61
CA ALA A 371 11.35 15.47 -5.43
C ALA A 371 12.14 16.07 -4.25
N LEU A 372 12.35 15.28 -3.18
CA LEU A 372 13.21 15.65 -2.06
C LEU A 372 14.68 15.75 -2.50
N TYR A 373 15.19 14.73 -3.19
CA TYR A 373 16.54 14.69 -3.74
C TYR A 373 16.79 15.85 -4.72
N ALA A 374 15.81 16.22 -5.55
CA ALA A 374 15.91 17.36 -6.45
C ALA A 374 15.92 18.72 -5.72
N ALA A 375 15.22 18.86 -4.59
CA ALA A 375 15.29 20.04 -3.74
C ALA A 375 16.62 20.13 -2.96
N GLU A 376 17.18 18.98 -2.57
CA GLU A 376 18.52 18.86 -1.97
C GLU A 376 19.64 19.13 -3.00
N HIS A 377 19.46 18.71 -4.26
CA HIS A 377 20.46 18.75 -5.32
C HIS A 377 19.94 19.37 -6.65
N PRO A 378 19.53 20.66 -6.65
CA PRO A 378 19.01 21.34 -7.84
C PRO A 378 20.06 21.49 -8.95
N GLU A 379 19.69 21.23 -10.21
CA GLU A 379 20.58 21.31 -11.37
C GLU A 379 21.16 22.72 -11.52
N PRO A 380 22.48 22.91 -11.76
CA PRO A 380 23.05 24.24 -11.95
C PRO A 380 22.49 24.96 -13.19
N GLY A 381 21.89 26.14 -12.99
CA GLY A 381 21.34 26.97 -14.06
C GLY A 381 20.79 28.30 -13.55
N ASP A 382 20.58 29.26 -14.45
CA ASP A 382 20.20 30.65 -14.14
C ASP A 382 18.71 30.97 -14.42
N TRP A 383 17.94 29.93 -14.80
CA TRP A 383 16.53 30.01 -15.18
C TRP A 383 15.64 30.61 -14.08
N LEU A 384 14.61 31.34 -14.52
CA LEU A 384 13.59 31.97 -13.67
C LEU A 384 12.15 31.57 -14.08
N TYR A 385 11.98 30.97 -15.24
CA TYR A 385 10.69 30.56 -15.78
C TYR A 385 10.80 29.19 -16.45
N PHE A 386 9.71 28.44 -16.41
CA PHE A 386 9.53 27.18 -17.13
C PHE A 386 8.10 27.09 -17.67
N VAL A 387 7.88 26.30 -18.71
CA VAL A 387 6.54 25.98 -19.22
C VAL A 387 6.59 24.69 -20.05
N THR A 388 5.59 23.82 -19.86
CA THR A 388 5.41 22.61 -20.67
C THR A 388 4.82 22.98 -22.04
N VAL A 389 5.48 22.60 -23.13
CA VAL A 389 5.12 23.05 -24.49
C VAL A 389 4.51 21.99 -25.39
N ASP A 390 4.46 20.72 -24.98
CA ASP A 390 3.78 19.65 -25.70
C ASP A 390 3.09 18.64 -24.75
N THR A 391 2.27 17.76 -25.34
CA THR A 391 1.58 16.66 -24.63
C THR A 391 2.49 15.47 -24.31
N GLN A 392 3.78 15.53 -24.62
CA GLN A 392 4.78 14.54 -24.23
C GLN A 392 5.46 14.91 -22.90
N GLY A 393 5.27 16.15 -22.42
CA GLY A 393 5.88 16.66 -21.21
C GLY A 393 7.21 17.38 -21.44
N THR A 394 7.46 17.91 -22.63
CA THR A 394 8.65 18.74 -22.88
C THR A 394 8.53 20.09 -22.16
N THR A 395 9.37 20.32 -21.15
CA THR A 395 9.42 21.58 -20.40
C THR A 395 10.56 22.48 -20.92
N LEU A 396 10.24 23.72 -21.31
CA LEU A 396 11.25 24.72 -21.74
C LEU A 396 11.57 25.70 -20.62
N PHE A 397 12.84 25.70 -20.19
CA PHE A 397 13.37 26.58 -19.14
C PHE A 397 14.06 27.81 -19.73
N THR A 398 13.88 28.98 -19.11
CA THR A 398 14.49 30.24 -19.55
C THR A 398 14.73 31.20 -18.37
N ARG A 399 15.75 32.06 -18.51
CA ARG A 399 15.96 33.23 -17.65
C ARG A 399 15.26 34.48 -18.18
N ASP A 400 15.13 34.61 -19.50
CA ASP A 400 14.44 35.74 -20.13
C ASP A 400 12.92 35.54 -20.15
N TYR A 401 12.21 36.64 -19.84
CA TYR A 401 10.76 36.72 -19.81
C TYR A 401 10.13 36.84 -21.20
N GLN A 402 10.79 37.47 -22.18
CA GLN A 402 10.24 37.54 -23.54
C GLN A 402 10.27 36.16 -24.23
N GLN A 403 11.33 35.39 -24.00
CA GLN A 403 11.41 33.99 -24.36
C GLN A 403 10.37 33.14 -23.60
N HIS A 404 10.07 33.44 -22.33
CA HIS A 404 9.01 32.74 -21.59
C HIS A 404 7.63 32.99 -22.20
N LEU A 405 7.28 34.24 -22.52
CA LEU A 405 6.05 34.57 -23.25
C LEU A 405 5.98 33.86 -24.61
N THR A 406 7.10 33.80 -25.34
CA THR A 406 7.21 33.06 -26.61
C THR A 406 6.96 31.55 -26.42
N ASN A 407 7.47 30.96 -25.34
CA ASN A 407 7.24 29.55 -25.00
C ASN A 407 5.78 29.30 -24.56
N ILE A 408 5.13 30.27 -23.91
CA ILE A 408 3.69 30.22 -23.58
C ILE A 408 2.84 30.20 -24.85
N GLU A 409 3.12 31.06 -25.84
CA GLU A 409 2.39 31.03 -27.12
C GLU A 409 2.61 29.72 -27.89
N LEU A 410 3.80 29.11 -27.80
CA LEU A 410 4.05 27.76 -28.32
C LEU A 410 3.21 26.70 -27.60
N ALA A 411 3.11 26.75 -26.27
CA ALA A 411 2.30 25.82 -25.47
C ALA A 411 0.79 25.97 -25.75
N LYS A 412 0.30 27.20 -26.01
CA LYS A 412 -1.08 27.46 -26.48
C LYS A 412 -1.31 26.89 -27.88
N HIS A 413 -0.41 27.18 -28.82
CA HIS A 413 -0.47 26.66 -30.20
C HIS A 413 -0.52 25.12 -30.23
N ASN A 414 0.22 24.47 -29.33
CA ASN A 414 0.29 23.02 -29.22
C ASN A 414 -0.85 22.40 -28.37
N GLY A 415 -1.81 23.21 -27.89
CA GLY A 415 -2.98 22.74 -27.15
C GLY A 415 -2.71 22.26 -25.72
N VAL A 416 -1.60 22.68 -25.12
CA VAL A 416 -1.22 22.34 -23.73
C VAL A 416 -1.77 23.36 -22.73
N LEU A 417 -1.76 24.64 -23.11
CA LEU A 417 -2.36 25.73 -22.33
C LEU A 417 -3.65 26.23 -23.00
N ASP A 418 -4.80 25.76 -22.50
CA ASP A 418 -6.11 26.32 -22.85
C ASP A 418 -6.23 27.75 -22.29
N SER A 419 -5.97 28.77 -23.12
CA SER A 419 -6.01 30.18 -22.67
C SER A 419 -7.42 30.78 -22.60
N VAL A 420 -8.46 29.94 -22.48
CA VAL A 420 -9.88 30.31 -22.67
C VAL A 420 -10.82 29.47 -21.79
N ARG A 421 -10.47 29.29 -20.50
CA ARG A 421 -11.38 28.78 -19.45
C ARG A 421 -11.20 29.59 -18.17
#